data_AF-A0A530JYX3-F1
#
_entry.id   AF-A0A530JYX3-F1
#
_cell.length_a   1.000
_cell.length_b   1.000
_cell.length_c   1.000
_cell.angle_alpha   90.00
_cell.angle_beta   90.00
_cell.angle_gamma   90.00
#
_symmetry.space_group_name_H-M   'P 1'
#
loop_
_entity.id
_entity.type
_entity.pdbx_description
1 polymer ?
#
loop_
_entity_poly.entity_id
_entity_poly.type
_entity_poly.pdbx_seq_one_letter_code
_entity_poly.pdbx_strand_id
1 'polypeptide(L)'
;LNKASRGDLKIGPPVGLVYLPDGTLALDPDAEVQAALRMVFTTFERLGSATRTVKFFLDEGILFPRRLRKGPHKGELMWAPPRHARILQVLHNPRYAGAFVYGRTRGRPRPGGGVSQIKVDMADWRFVMPDLHPGYIDWERFKANQERLAANAQAYGMQRRAGPVREGSALLQGRVLCGLCGGRMGVH
;
A
#
# COMPACT_ATOMS: atom_id res chain seq x y z
N LEU A 1 -15.13 11.87 17.03
CA LEU A 1 -13.97 11.10 17.53
C LEU A 1 -14.38 9.86 18.34
N ASN A 2 -15.40 9.94 19.19
CA ASN A 2 -15.87 8.84 20.04
C ASN A 2 -16.09 7.48 19.30
N LYS A 3 -16.73 7.48 18.12
CA LYS A 3 -16.86 6.25 17.31
C LYS A 3 -15.52 5.68 16.84
N ALA A 4 -14.55 6.54 16.50
CA ALA A 4 -13.24 6.09 16.02
C ALA A 4 -12.36 5.55 17.15
N SER A 5 -12.48 6.10 18.37
CA SER A 5 -11.74 5.61 19.54
C SER A 5 -12.22 4.24 20.02
N ARG A 6 -13.38 3.76 19.57
CA ARG A 6 -13.90 2.41 19.86
C ARG A 6 -13.81 1.45 18.67
N GLY A 7 -13.31 1.89 17.51
CA GLY A 7 -13.28 1.07 16.29
C GLY A 7 -14.59 1.03 15.50
N ASP A 8 -15.68 1.62 16.01
CA ASP A 8 -17.03 1.60 15.42
C ASP A 8 -17.20 2.47 14.17
N LEU A 9 -16.17 3.23 13.76
CA LEU A 9 -16.29 4.15 12.64
C LEU A 9 -16.33 3.38 11.31
N LYS A 10 -17.53 3.30 10.70
CA LYS A 10 -17.70 2.69 9.37
C LYS A 10 -17.04 3.52 8.28
N ILE A 11 -15.89 3.03 7.79
CA ILE A 11 -15.19 3.54 6.61
C ILE A 11 -15.42 2.54 5.46
N GLY A 12 -15.72 3.01 4.24
CA GLY A 12 -15.92 2.12 3.09
C GLY A 12 -14.77 1.13 2.91
N PRO A 13 -15.04 -0.19 2.83
CA PRO A 13 -13.99 -1.18 2.83
C PRO A 13 -13.23 -1.21 1.50
N PRO A 14 -11.95 -1.63 1.51
CA PRO A 14 -11.25 -1.93 0.27
C PRO A 14 -11.82 -3.22 -0.36
N VAL A 15 -11.46 -3.50 -1.62
CA VAL A 15 -11.81 -4.77 -2.28
C VAL A 15 -11.31 -5.95 -1.44
N GLY A 16 -12.08 -7.04 -1.37
CA GLY A 16 -11.75 -8.20 -0.52
C GLY A 16 -12.20 -8.09 0.93
N LEU A 17 -12.79 -6.97 1.33
CA LEU A 17 -13.41 -6.85 2.64
C LEU A 17 -14.84 -6.35 2.47
N VAL A 18 -15.76 -6.91 3.26
CA VAL A 18 -17.18 -6.55 3.25
C VAL A 18 -17.66 -6.33 4.68
N TYR A 19 -18.65 -5.47 4.87
CA TYR A 19 -19.34 -5.38 6.16
C TYR A 19 -20.42 -6.46 6.23
N LEU A 20 -20.46 -7.19 7.33
CA LEU A 20 -21.56 -8.09 7.67
C LEU A 20 -22.78 -7.29 8.19
N PRO A 21 -23.97 -7.92 8.30
CA PRO A 21 -25.17 -7.24 8.81
C PRO A 21 -24.99 -6.64 10.21
N ASP A 22 -24.20 -7.28 11.07
CA ASP A 22 -23.85 -6.80 12.42
C ASP A 22 -22.88 -5.60 12.41
N GLY A 23 -22.36 -5.21 11.23
CA GLY A 23 -21.43 -4.11 11.06
C GLY A 23 -19.96 -4.46 11.27
N THR A 24 -19.63 -5.71 11.58
CA THR A 24 -18.25 -6.20 11.62
C THR A 24 -17.69 -6.31 10.19
N LEU A 25 -16.38 -6.20 10.07
CA LEU A 25 -15.73 -6.41 8.78
C LEU A 25 -15.37 -7.88 8.64
N ALA A 26 -15.55 -8.44 7.45
CA ALA A 26 -15.17 -9.81 7.13
C ALA A 26 -14.43 -9.84 5.78
N LEU A 27 -13.81 -10.98 5.49
CA LEU A 27 -13.30 -11.26 4.16
C LEU A 27 -14.46 -11.34 3.17
N ASP A 28 -14.22 -10.90 1.92
CA ASP A 28 -15.19 -11.03 0.83
C ASP A 28 -15.52 -12.52 0.63
N PRO A 29 -16.80 -12.93 0.56
CA PRO A 29 -17.17 -14.34 0.41
C PRO A 29 -16.75 -14.93 -0.94
N ASP A 30 -16.46 -14.08 -1.93
CA ASP A 30 -15.95 -14.51 -3.23
C ASP A 30 -14.54 -15.11 -3.10
N ALA A 31 -14.44 -16.41 -3.39
CA ALA A 31 -13.20 -17.17 -3.28
C ALA A 31 -12.11 -16.69 -4.25
N GLU A 32 -12.48 -16.22 -5.44
CA GLU A 32 -11.53 -15.69 -6.42
C GLU A 32 -10.96 -14.35 -5.94
N VAL A 33 -11.80 -13.48 -5.37
CA VAL A 33 -11.35 -12.23 -4.76
C VAL A 33 -10.37 -12.51 -3.63
N GLN A 34 -10.67 -13.50 -2.79
CA GLN A 34 -9.75 -13.90 -1.73
C GLN A 34 -8.44 -14.45 -2.28
N ALA A 35 -8.50 -15.33 -3.28
CA ALA A 35 -7.32 -15.92 -3.89
C ALA A 35 -6.40 -14.84 -4.49
N ALA A 36 -6.95 -13.87 -5.22
CA ALA A 36 -6.19 -12.77 -5.80
C ALA A 36 -5.49 -11.91 -4.73
N LEU A 37 -6.15 -11.64 -3.61
CA LEU A 37 -5.54 -10.88 -2.51
C LEU A 37 -4.46 -11.67 -1.77
N ARG A 38 -4.70 -12.96 -1.49
CA ARG A 38 -3.68 -13.84 -0.93
C ARG A 38 -2.45 -13.91 -1.85
N MET A 39 -2.67 -14.02 -3.16
CA MET A 39 -1.62 -14.03 -4.18
C MET A 39 -0.75 -12.76 -4.15
N VAL A 40 -1.35 -11.58 -3.92
CA VAL A 40 -0.58 -10.34 -3.77
C VAL A 40 0.38 -10.43 -2.58
N PHE A 41 -0.12 -10.86 -1.42
CA PHE A 41 0.70 -10.92 -0.20
C PHE A 41 1.77 -12.01 -0.27
N THR A 42 1.45 -13.21 -0.76
CA THR A 42 2.42 -14.31 -0.92
C THR A 42 3.50 -13.94 -1.94
N THR A 43 3.11 -13.34 -3.07
CA THR A 43 4.06 -12.90 -4.11
C THR A 43 4.95 -11.76 -3.59
N PHE A 44 4.38 -10.79 -2.88
CA PHE A 44 5.16 -9.71 -2.29
C PHE A 44 6.14 -10.20 -1.22
N GLU A 45 5.72 -11.16 -0.39
CA GLU A 45 6.59 -11.79 0.59
C GLU A 45 7.78 -12.49 -0.07
N ARG A 46 7.53 -13.23 -1.16
CA ARG A 46 8.55 -13.94 -1.94
C ARG A 46 9.51 -13.00 -2.68
N LEU A 47 8.98 -11.96 -3.32
CA LEU A 47 9.75 -11.11 -4.25
C LEU A 47 10.28 -9.82 -3.62
N GLY A 48 9.70 -9.40 -2.50
CA GLY A 48 10.07 -8.20 -1.74
C GLY A 48 9.83 -6.89 -2.47
N SER A 49 9.12 -6.85 -3.61
CA SER A 49 8.96 -5.64 -4.43
C SER A 49 7.58 -5.56 -5.08
N ALA A 50 6.88 -4.43 -4.88
CA ALA A 50 5.57 -4.21 -5.47
C ALA A 50 5.61 -4.21 -7.01
N THR A 51 6.68 -3.70 -7.62
CA THR A 51 6.89 -3.76 -9.07
C THR A 51 7.04 -5.20 -9.55
N ARG A 52 7.83 -6.02 -8.85
CA ARG A 52 7.98 -7.45 -9.18
C ARG A 52 6.67 -8.21 -8.97
N THR A 53 5.88 -7.86 -7.95
CA THR A 53 4.54 -8.41 -7.76
C THR A 53 3.62 -8.09 -8.94
N VAL A 54 3.60 -6.84 -9.43
CA VAL A 54 2.84 -6.51 -10.65
C VAL A 54 3.33 -7.33 -11.84
N LYS A 55 4.65 -7.39 -12.05
CA LYS A 55 5.23 -8.14 -13.17
C LYS A 55 4.79 -9.61 -13.14
N PHE A 56 4.85 -10.26 -11.97
CA PHE A 56 4.36 -11.63 -11.81
C PHE A 56 2.90 -11.78 -12.25
N PHE A 57 1.99 -10.89 -11.83
CA PHE A 57 0.59 -10.96 -12.26
C PHE A 57 0.43 -10.78 -13.79
N LEU A 58 1.24 -9.91 -14.40
CA LEU A 58 1.18 -9.67 -15.84
C LEU A 58 1.73 -10.86 -16.64
N ASP A 59 2.86 -11.41 -16.21
CA ASP A 59 3.51 -12.55 -16.85
C ASP A 59 2.62 -13.80 -16.79
N GLU A 60 1.90 -13.99 -15.68
CA GLU A 60 0.94 -15.11 -15.48
C GLU A 60 -0.47 -14.82 -16.03
N GLY A 61 -0.72 -13.64 -16.63
CA GLY A 61 -2.04 -13.26 -17.13
C GLY A 61 -3.14 -13.14 -16.06
N ILE A 62 -2.77 -12.98 -14.79
CA ILE A 62 -3.69 -12.95 -13.65
C ILE A 62 -4.34 -11.56 -13.53
N LEU A 63 -5.67 -11.55 -13.59
CA LEU A 63 -6.46 -10.35 -13.34
C LEU A 63 -6.63 -10.09 -11.84
N PHE A 64 -6.80 -8.82 -11.48
CA PHE A 64 -6.98 -8.41 -10.09
C PHE A 64 -8.34 -7.71 -9.89
N PRO A 65 -9.06 -8.03 -8.80
CA PRO A 65 -10.38 -7.48 -8.56
C PRO A 65 -10.32 -6.00 -8.19
N ARG A 66 -11.27 -5.23 -8.70
CA ARG A 66 -11.46 -3.82 -8.40
C ARG A 66 -12.94 -3.53 -8.23
N ARG A 67 -13.32 -3.01 -7.07
CA ARG A 67 -14.66 -2.42 -6.89
C ARG A 67 -14.68 -0.97 -7.38
N LEU A 68 -15.62 -0.67 -8.28
CA LEU A 68 -15.83 0.68 -8.78
C LEU A 68 -16.44 1.56 -7.69
N ARG A 69 -15.83 2.72 -7.43
CA ARG A 69 -16.25 3.62 -6.32
C ARG A 69 -17.13 4.79 -6.76
N LYS A 70 -17.19 5.07 -8.06
CA LYS A 70 -17.84 6.22 -8.67
C LYS A 70 -18.42 5.83 -10.03
N GLY A 71 -19.34 6.64 -10.53
CA GLY A 71 -19.99 6.44 -11.84
C GLY A 71 -21.23 5.55 -11.76
N PRO A 72 -21.88 5.29 -12.92
CA PRO A 72 -23.10 4.47 -13.01
C PRO A 72 -22.92 3.06 -12.43
N HIS A 73 -21.74 2.47 -12.64
CA HIS A 73 -21.37 1.13 -12.22
C HIS A 73 -20.81 1.06 -10.78
N LYS A 74 -21.19 1.99 -9.91
CA LYS A 74 -20.65 2.07 -8.54
C LYS A 74 -21.03 0.80 -7.76
N GLY A 75 -20.03 0.16 -7.15
CA GLY A 75 -20.17 -1.06 -6.37
C GLY A 75 -19.83 -2.33 -7.14
N GLU A 76 -19.89 -2.27 -8.48
CA GLU A 76 -19.59 -3.41 -9.34
C GLU A 76 -18.13 -3.85 -9.20
N LEU A 77 -17.94 -5.18 -9.28
CA LEU A 77 -16.65 -5.83 -9.26
C LEU A 77 -16.18 -6.00 -10.71
N MET A 78 -15.03 -5.42 -11.03
CA MET A 78 -14.36 -5.59 -12.32
C MET A 78 -13.02 -6.29 -12.13
N TRP A 79 -12.62 -7.09 -13.12
CA TRP A 79 -11.33 -7.77 -13.17
C TRP A 79 -10.47 -7.15 -14.25
N ALA A 80 -9.24 -6.74 -13.88
CA ALA A 80 -8.31 -6.11 -14.81
C ALA A 80 -6.86 -6.36 -14.38
N PRO A 81 -5.88 -6.29 -15.30
CA PRO A 81 -4.47 -6.42 -14.93
C PRO A 81 -4.10 -5.40 -13.85
N PRO A 82 -3.43 -5.81 -12.75
CA PRO A 82 -3.11 -4.90 -11.67
C PRO A 82 -2.07 -3.87 -12.11
N ARG A 83 -2.26 -2.62 -11.70
CA ARG A 83 -1.26 -1.57 -11.84
C ARG A 83 -0.46 -1.43 -10.55
N HIS A 84 0.75 -0.90 -10.65
CA HIS A 84 1.63 -0.64 -9.48
C HIS A 84 0.92 0.11 -8.34
N ALA A 85 0.19 1.17 -8.66
CA ALA A 85 -0.58 1.91 -7.67
C ALA A 85 -1.63 1.06 -6.93
N ARG A 86 -2.22 0.07 -7.61
CA ARG A 86 -3.22 -0.83 -7.01
C ARG A 86 -2.56 -1.79 -6.02
N ILE A 87 -1.44 -2.40 -6.40
CA ILE A 87 -0.68 -3.29 -5.51
C ILE A 87 -0.19 -2.52 -4.28
N LEU A 88 0.36 -1.32 -4.45
CA LEU A 88 0.76 -0.47 -3.32
C LEU A 88 -0.42 -0.10 -2.41
N GLN A 89 -1.60 0.19 -2.97
CA GLN A 89 -2.79 0.44 -2.16
C GLN A 89 -3.18 -0.77 -1.31
N VAL A 90 -2.99 -1.99 -1.83
CA VAL A 90 -3.22 -3.22 -1.06
C VAL A 90 -2.19 -3.35 0.05
N LEU A 91 -0.91 -3.31 -0.29
CA LEU A 91 0.18 -3.56 0.67
C LEU A 91 0.27 -2.49 1.77
N HIS A 92 -0.16 -1.25 1.51
CA HIS A 92 -0.21 -0.17 2.52
C HIS A 92 -1.52 -0.11 3.32
N ASN A 93 -2.47 -1.03 3.10
CA ASN A 93 -3.76 -0.95 3.80
C ASN A 93 -3.81 -1.91 5.00
N PRO A 94 -3.71 -1.38 6.24
CA PRO A 94 -3.73 -2.18 7.46
C PRO A 94 -5.04 -2.93 7.69
N ARG A 95 -6.12 -2.59 6.97
CA ARG A 95 -7.36 -3.38 7.03
C ARG A 95 -7.15 -4.80 6.50
N TYR A 96 -6.20 -5.05 5.60
CA TYR A 96 -5.88 -6.42 5.23
C TYR A 96 -5.15 -7.19 6.33
N ALA A 97 -4.74 -6.52 7.40
CA ALA A 97 -4.10 -7.07 8.58
C ALA A 97 -5.05 -7.20 9.78
N GLY A 98 -6.37 -7.14 9.55
CA GLY A 98 -7.37 -7.18 10.62
C GLY A 98 -7.46 -5.89 11.46
N ALA A 99 -6.72 -4.85 11.09
CA ALA A 99 -6.58 -3.66 11.93
C ALA A 99 -7.54 -2.53 11.53
N PHE A 100 -8.22 -1.98 12.53
CA PHE A 100 -8.84 -0.67 12.42
C PHE A 100 -7.81 0.41 12.73
N VAL A 101 -7.74 1.42 11.86
CA VAL A 101 -6.84 2.55 12.04
C VAL A 101 -7.53 3.87 11.72
N TYR A 102 -7.22 4.89 12.49
CA TYR A 102 -7.72 6.24 12.30
C TYR A 102 -6.60 7.28 12.45
N GLY A 103 -6.71 8.39 11.73
CA GLY A 103 -5.69 9.44 11.74
C GLY A 103 -4.53 9.22 10.77
N ARG A 104 -4.71 8.39 9.74
CA ARG A 104 -3.70 8.13 8.69
C ARG A 104 -3.37 9.35 7.82
N THR A 105 -4.21 10.37 7.86
CA THR A 105 -3.99 11.64 7.16
C THR A 105 -4.37 12.80 8.07
N ARG A 106 -3.69 13.92 7.90
CA ARG A 106 -4.02 15.19 8.57
C ARG A 106 -4.19 16.31 7.56
N GLY A 107 -5.08 17.24 7.87
CA GLY A 107 -5.21 18.48 7.12
C GLY A 107 -4.00 19.39 7.35
N ARG A 108 -3.42 19.88 6.28
CA ARG A 108 -2.39 20.92 6.29
C ARG A 108 -2.91 22.13 5.48
N PRO A 109 -3.05 23.31 6.09
CA PRO A 109 -3.41 24.53 5.36
C PRO A 109 -2.45 24.79 4.21
N ARG A 110 -2.98 25.24 3.07
CA ARG A 110 -2.15 25.66 1.93
C ARG A 110 -1.91 27.17 1.96
N PRO A 111 -0.73 27.65 1.54
CA PRO A 111 -0.56 29.05 1.17
C PRO A 111 -1.55 29.39 0.04
N GLY A 112 -2.40 30.39 0.24
CA GLY A 112 -3.49 30.74 -0.69
C GLY A 112 -4.88 30.19 -0.33
N GLY A 113 -5.01 29.52 0.81
CA GLY A 113 -6.31 29.05 1.33
C GLY A 113 -6.61 27.58 1.02
N GLY A 114 -7.57 27.05 1.77
CA GLY A 114 -7.96 25.63 1.71
C GLY A 114 -7.00 24.69 2.45
N VAL A 115 -7.34 23.40 2.42
CA VAL A 115 -6.65 22.34 3.17
C VAL A 115 -6.16 21.25 2.22
N SER A 116 -4.88 20.93 2.30
CA SER A 116 -4.29 19.72 1.71
C SER A 116 -4.36 18.55 2.69
N GLN A 117 -4.49 17.32 2.20
CA GLN A 117 -4.35 16.13 3.03
C GLN A 117 -2.93 15.60 2.88
N ILE A 118 -2.23 15.46 4.00
CA ILE A 118 -0.91 14.83 4.04
C ILE A 118 -1.01 13.49 4.78
N LYS A 119 -0.21 12.51 4.35
CA LYS A 119 -0.08 11.24 5.05
C LYS A 119 0.61 11.46 6.39
N VAL A 120 0.21 10.68 7.37
CA VAL A 120 0.78 10.65 8.72
C VAL A 120 1.56 9.34 8.86
N ASP A 121 2.74 9.42 9.46
CA ASP A 121 3.57 8.25 9.71
C ASP A 121 2.86 7.29 10.66
N MET A 122 3.16 6.00 10.52
CA MET A 122 2.43 4.96 11.26
C MET A 122 2.54 5.12 12.77
N ALA A 123 3.69 5.60 13.26
CA ALA A 123 3.92 5.87 14.68
C ALA A 123 3.00 6.98 15.24
N ASP A 124 2.53 7.87 14.37
CA ASP A 124 1.70 9.03 14.71
C ASP A 124 0.20 8.78 14.40
N TRP A 125 -0.19 7.55 14.05
CA TRP A 125 -1.60 7.21 13.84
C TRP A 125 -2.35 7.31 15.15
N ARG A 126 -3.46 8.05 15.14
CA ARG A 126 -4.20 8.41 16.36
C ARG A 126 -4.82 7.21 17.07
N PHE A 127 -5.39 6.27 16.31
CA PHE A 127 -5.95 5.04 16.85
C PHE A 127 -5.50 3.87 15.98
N VAL A 128 -4.97 2.83 16.61
CA VAL A 128 -4.56 1.57 15.97
C VAL A 128 -5.11 0.44 16.84
N MET A 129 -5.99 -0.36 16.28
CA MET A 129 -6.61 -1.51 16.94
C MET A 129 -6.41 -2.73 16.02
N PRO A 130 -5.32 -3.49 16.22
CA PRO A 130 -5.12 -4.77 15.55
C PRO A 130 -6.22 -5.77 15.93
N ASP A 131 -6.34 -6.83 15.12
CA ASP A 131 -7.18 -8.01 15.40
C ASP A 131 -8.68 -7.70 15.67
N LEU A 132 -9.19 -6.60 15.12
CA LEU A 132 -10.61 -6.24 15.22
C LEU A 132 -11.49 -7.10 14.30
N HIS A 133 -10.89 -7.69 13.26
CA HIS A 133 -11.58 -8.53 12.29
C HIS A 133 -10.61 -9.46 11.56
N PRO A 134 -11.09 -10.48 10.84
CA PRO A 134 -10.23 -11.32 10.01
C PRO A 134 -9.44 -10.52 8.96
N GLY A 135 -8.13 -10.77 8.87
CA GLY A 135 -7.24 -10.24 7.86
C GLY A 135 -6.78 -11.30 6.84
N TYR A 136 -6.19 -10.86 5.74
CA TYR A 136 -5.46 -11.73 4.80
C TYR A 136 -4.04 -12.03 5.28
N ILE A 137 -3.51 -11.16 6.12
CA ILE A 137 -2.24 -11.28 6.84
C ILE A 137 -2.47 -10.89 8.29
N ASP A 138 -1.54 -11.22 9.18
CA ASP A 138 -1.52 -10.70 10.55
C ASP A 138 -0.85 -9.31 10.63
N TRP A 139 -0.93 -8.70 11.80
CA TRP A 139 -0.38 -7.37 12.06
C TRP A 139 1.15 -7.31 11.95
N GLU A 140 1.86 -8.35 12.40
CA GLU A 140 3.32 -8.41 12.35
C GLU A 140 3.83 -8.46 10.91
N ARG A 141 3.20 -9.29 10.07
CA ARG A 141 3.46 -9.37 8.64
C ARG A 141 3.14 -8.06 7.93
N PHE A 142 2.10 -7.33 8.36
CA PHE A 142 1.83 -5.99 7.84
C PHE A 142 2.94 -5.00 8.15
N LYS A 143 3.45 -4.97 9.39
CA LYS A 143 4.58 -4.12 9.79
C LYS A 143 5.84 -4.46 8.99
N ALA A 144 6.19 -5.74 8.90
CA ALA A 144 7.33 -6.21 8.09
C ALA A 144 7.18 -5.79 6.62
N ASN A 145 5.97 -5.85 6.06
CA ASN A 145 5.71 -5.36 4.71
C ASN A 145 5.92 -3.84 4.59
N GLN A 146 5.51 -3.05 5.59
CA GLN A 146 5.75 -1.59 5.59
C GLN A 146 7.25 -1.26 5.61
N GLU A 147 8.04 -1.97 6.42
CA GLU A 147 9.49 -1.80 6.48
C GLU A 147 10.15 -2.11 5.13
N ARG A 148 9.79 -3.25 4.50
CA ARG A 148 10.28 -3.61 3.16
C ARG A 148 9.90 -2.56 2.11
N LEU A 149 8.67 -2.05 2.15
CA LEU A 149 8.23 -0.98 1.24
C LEU A 149 9.02 0.31 1.46
N ALA A 150 9.29 0.68 2.71
CA ALA A 150 10.08 1.85 3.05
C ALA A 150 11.54 1.71 2.56
N ALA A 151 12.17 0.56 2.79
CA ALA A 151 13.51 0.26 2.32
C ALA A 151 13.60 0.34 0.78
N ASN A 152 12.62 -0.22 0.07
CA ASN A 152 12.53 -0.12 -1.38
C ASN A 152 12.35 1.33 -1.85
N ALA A 153 11.48 2.11 -1.20
CA ALA A 153 11.28 3.51 -1.56
C ALA A 153 12.57 4.34 -1.38
N GLN A 154 13.38 4.05 -0.36
CA GLN A 154 14.69 4.67 -0.15
C GLN A 154 15.72 4.26 -1.22
N ALA A 155 15.65 3.04 -1.73
CA ALA A 155 16.54 2.54 -2.77
C ALA A 155 16.24 3.12 -4.17
N TYR A 156 14.97 3.42 -4.46
CA TYR A 156 14.51 3.84 -5.80
C TYR A 156 13.96 5.28 -5.88
N GLY A 157 13.79 5.98 -4.76
CA GLY A 157 13.24 7.35 -4.70
C GLY A 157 14.24 8.47 -5.04
N MET A 158 13.76 9.71 -5.18
CA MET A 158 14.58 10.90 -5.50
C MET A 158 15.63 11.25 -4.43
N GLN A 159 15.48 10.73 -3.20
CA GLN A 159 16.42 10.91 -2.08
C GLN A 159 17.15 9.59 -1.78
N ARG A 160 17.89 9.05 -2.76
CA ARG A 160 18.65 7.80 -2.58
C ARG A 160 19.71 7.95 -1.49
N ARG A 161 19.59 7.22 -0.38
CA ARG A 161 20.67 7.08 0.63
C ARG A 161 21.49 5.80 0.44
N ALA A 162 20.86 4.72 -0.01
CA ALA A 162 21.53 3.47 -0.37
C ALA A 162 20.71 2.77 -1.47
N GLY A 163 21.35 2.45 -2.60
CA GLY A 163 20.76 1.61 -3.65
C GLY A 163 21.64 0.38 -3.87
N PRO A 164 21.06 -0.77 -4.28
CA PRO A 164 21.84 -1.95 -4.62
C PRO A 164 22.79 -1.63 -5.78
N VAL A 165 24.01 -2.18 -5.73
CA VAL A 165 24.94 -2.17 -6.86
C VAL A 165 24.22 -2.88 -8.01
N ARG A 166 23.94 -2.14 -9.09
CA ARG A 166 23.46 -2.77 -10.33
C ARG A 166 24.68 -3.32 -11.03
N GLU A 167 24.63 -4.58 -11.48
CA GLU A 167 25.63 -5.10 -12.41
C GLU A 167 25.55 -4.29 -13.71
N GLY A 168 26.54 -3.43 -13.88
CA GLY A 168 26.77 -2.55 -15.01
C GLY A 168 28.16 -1.95 -14.82
N SER A 169 28.86 -1.64 -15.91
CA SER A 169 30.30 -1.28 -15.95
C SER A 169 30.71 -0.01 -15.18
N ALA A 170 29.82 0.60 -14.40
CA ALA A 170 30.08 1.79 -13.61
C ALA A 170 29.83 1.52 -12.11
N LEU A 171 30.86 1.00 -11.42
CA LEU A 171 30.87 0.70 -9.97
C LEU A 171 30.47 1.87 -9.04
N LEU A 172 30.36 3.10 -9.55
CA LEU A 172 30.10 4.32 -8.79
C LEU A 172 28.82 5.07 -9.19
N GLN A 173 27.97 4.52 -10.06
CA GLN A 173 26.78 5.22 -10.56
C GLN A 173 25.84 5.60 -9.40
N GLY A 174 25.61 6.91 -9.22
CA GLY A 174 24.77 7.43 -8.15
C GLY A 174 25.41 7.51 -6.76
N ARG A 175 26.72 7.28 -6.60
CA ARG A 175 27.46 7.54 -5.34
C ARG A 175 28.32 8.81 -5.36
N VAL A 176 28.71 9.28 -6.54
CA VAL A 176 29.51 10.50 -6.70
C VAL A 176 28.60 11.73 -6.80
N LEU A 177 28.93 12.77 -6.05
CA LEU A 177 28.29 14.08 -6.10
C LEU A 177 29.14 15.02 -6.96
N CYS A 178 28.49 15.85 -7.78
CA CYS A 178 29.15 16.94 -8.50
C CYS A 178 29.66 17.98 -7.49
N GLY A 179 30.97 18.24 -7.49
CA GLY A 179 31.57 19.26 -6.61
C GLY A 179 31.12 20.69 -6.88
N LEU A 180 30.44 20.95 -8.01
CA LEU A 180 29.93 22.27 -8.40
C LEU A 180 28.47 22.49 -8.01
N CYS A 181 27.61 21.47 -8.14
CA CYS A 181 26.17 21.62 -7.92
C CYS A 181 25.58 20.68 -6.86
N GLY A 182 26.38 19.78 -6.28
CA GLY A 182 25.91 18.78 -5.32
C GLY A 182 24.99 17.69 -5.90
N GLY A 183 24.69 17.75 -7.20
CA GLY A 183 23.87 16.74 -7.89
C GLY A 183 24.61 15.40 -8.03
N ARG A 184 23.90 14.28 -7.90
CA ARG A 184 24.49 12.95 -8.12
C ARG A 184 24.74 12.71 -9.60
N MET A 185 25.94 12.25 -9.95
CA MET A 185 26.31 11.97 -11.33
C MET A 185 25.77 10.60 -11.79
N GLY A 186 25.25 10.55 -13.01
CA GLY A 186 24.83 9.34 -13.70
C GLY A 186 25.30 9.38 -15.15
N VAL A 187 25.57 8.21 -15.72
CA VAL A 187 25.78 8.01 -17.16
C VAL A 187 24.43 7.80 -17.84
N HIS A 188 24.20 8.45 -18.97
CA HIS A 188 23.04 8.29 -19.85
C HIS A 188 23.32 7.25 -20.93
#